data_AF-A0A379B834-F1
#
_entry.id   AF-A0A379B834-F1
#
_cell.length_a   1.000
_cell.length_b   1.000
_cell.length_c   1.000
_cell.angle_alpha   90.00
_cell.angle_beta   90.00
_cell.angle_gamma   90.00
#
_symmetry.space_group_name_H-M   'P 1'
#
loop_
_entity.id
_entity.type
_entity.pdbx_description
1 polymer ?
#
loop_
_entity_poly.entity_id
_entity_poly.type
_entity_poly.pdbx_seq_one_letter_code
_entity_poly.pdbx_strand_id
1 'polypeptide(L)'
;MICDESEIEIDTPRDRDGTFEPQLIKKNQTRITGMDEQIIALYAKGLSNQEIVEISKERYNADVSTSLISRVTDSVKKRVLEWQNRPLDAVYPQTKIQLCIVHFVRNSLKYVSWKDYKAVTADLKQAYQAPTEAQARKNLTALSQKWQEKYPLVVRGWEENWANIATFFGYPPDIRKAIYTTNAVESLNSVIRRVIKKRNVFPTDDSVFKVIWLAMKEVSKKWMLPIQNWKQAMNRFMIDFGDRLNDHR
;
A
#
# COMPACT_ATOMS: atom_id res chain seq x y z
N MET A 1 25.56 29.42 1.26
CA MET A 1 24.94 28.15 1.73
C MET A 1 23.50 28.44 2.11
N ILE A 2 22.55 27.61 1.69
CA ILE A 2 21.13 27.77 2.04
C ILE A 2 20.86 26.99 3.34
N CYS A 3 20.47 27.71 4.39
CA CYS A 3 20.15 27.19 5.73
C CYS A 3 18.64 27.35 6.01
N ASP A 4 18.12 26.72 7.06
CA ASP A 4 16.68 26.71 7.39
C ASP A 4 16.07 28.11 7.65
N GLU A 5 16.89 29.12 7.96
CA GLU A 5 16.44 30.47 8.33
C GLU A 5 16.94 31.59 7.38
N SER A 6 18.00 31.38 6.60
CA SER A 6 18.55 32.39 5.66
C SER A 6 19.63 31.85 4.73
N GLU A 7 19.98 32.64 3.70
CA GLU A 7 21.22 32.45 2.94
C GLU A 7 22.40 32.98 3.74
N ILE A 8 23.36 32.09 4.03
CA ILE A 8 24.59 32.43 4.74
C ILE A 8 25.74 32.34 3.75
N GLU A 9 26.45 33.45 3.55
CA GLU A 9 27.70 33.44 2.82
C GLU A 9 28.79 32.84 3.73
N ILE A 10 29.38 31.73 3.29
CA ILE A 10 30.41 31.03 4.05
C ILE A 10 31.67 31.05 3.20
N ASP A 11 32.70 31.70 3.72
CA ASP A 11 34.04 31.57 3.16
C ASP A 11 34.64 30.25 3.65
N THR A 12 35.06 29.40 2.71
CA THR A 12 35.60 28.07 3.04
C THR A 12 37.11 28.09 2.85
N PRO A 13 37.91 27.92 3.93
CA PRO A 13 39.34 27.87 3.82
C PRO A 13 39.77 26.74 2.88
N ARG A 14 40.64 27.06 1.92
CA ARG A 14 41.16 26.10 0.94
C ARG A 14 42.64 25.87 1.20
N ASP A 15 43.05 24.61 1.23
CA ASP A 15 44.47 24.26 1.30
C ASP A 15 45.15 24.53 -0.05
N ARG A 16 46.46 24.74 -0.01
CA ARG A 16 47.27 25.08 -1.20
C ARG A 16 47.14 24.05 -2.33
N ASP A 17 47.00 22.78 -1.96
CA ASP A 17 46.94 21.66 -2.91
C ASP A 17 45.51 21.18 -3.20
N GLY A 18 44.48 21.78 -2.57
CA GLY A 18 43.07 21.45 -2.77
C GLY A 18 42.64 20.05 -2.27
N THR A 19 43.48 19.40 -1.47
CA THR A 19 43.33 18.03 -0.96
C THR A 19 42.41 17.93 0.26
N PHE A 20 42.13 19.03 0.94
CA PHE A 20 41.31 19.02 2.14
C PHE A 20 39.86 18.63 1.84
N GLU A 21 39.32 17.63 2.54
CA GLU A 21 37.92 17.21 2.45
C GLU A 21 37.15 17.68 3.70
N PRO A 22 36.32 18.73 3.59
CA PRO A 22 35.61 19.27 4.74
C PRO A 22 34.56 18.28 5.24
N GLN A 23 34.56 18.05 6.55
CA GLN A 23 33.71 17.05 7.21
C GLN A 23 32.29 17.56 7.51
N LEU A 24 32.14 18.86 7.80
CA LEU A 24 30.86 19.46 8.19
C LEU A 24 30.01 19.87 6.97
N ILE A 25 30.64 20.45 5.94
CA ILE A 25 30.01 20.90 4.70
C ILE A 25 30.82 20.32 3.55
N LYS A 26 30.27 19.33 2.84
CA LYS A 26 31.00 18.66 1.74
C LYS A 26 31.32 19.66 0.62
N LYS A 27 32.37 19.39 -0.16
CA LYS A 27 32.68 20.20 -1.36
C LYS A 27 31.46 20.29 -2.28
N ASN A 28 31.15 21.51 -2.74
CA ASN A 28 29.97 21.85 -3.56
C ASN A 28 28.61 21.61 -2.88
N GLN A 29 28.56 21.37 -1.57
CA GLN A 29 27.30 21.28 -0.83
C GLN A 29 26.69 22.68 -0.67
N THR A 30 25.67 22.96 -1.46
CA THR A 30 24.98 24.26 -1.45
C THR A 30 23.86 24.35 -0.41
N ARG A 31 23.56 23.24 0.30
CA ARG A 31 22.38 23.11 1.19
C ARG A 31 22.65 22.36 2.49
N ILE A 32 22.00 22.78 3.56
CA ILE A 32 21.91 22.03 4.82
C ILE A 32 20.92 20.86 4.68
N THR A 33 21.24 19.72 5.30
CA THR A 33 20.40 18.51 5.38
C THR A 33 19.12 18.78 6.17
N GLY A 34 17.95 18.50 5.56
CA GLY A 34 16.62 18.68 6.15
C GLY A 34 15.56 19.16 5.15
N MET A 35 15.98 19.87 4.10
CA MET A 35 15.07 20.40 3.07
C MET A 35 14.36 19.28 2.28
N ASP A 36 15.04 18.18 2.00
CA ASP A 36 14.44 17.04 1.30
C ASP A 36 13.30 16.43 2.11
N GLU A 37 13.43 16.35 3.43
CA GLU A 37 12.36 15.85 4.32
C GLU A 37 11.14 16.80 4.31
N GLN A 38 11.38 18.11 4.27
CA GLN A 38 10.31 19.10 4.13
C GLN A 38 9.64 19.01 2.75
N ILE A 39 10.40 18.84 1.67
CA ILE A 39 9.85 18.63 0.33
C ILE A 39 9.03 17.34 0.28
N ILE A 40 9.53 16.24 0.87
CA ILE A 40 8.83 14.95 0.95
C ILE A 40 7.54 15.12 1.76
N ALA A 41 7.59 15.80 2.90
CA ALA A 41 6.42 16.08 3.71
C ALA A 41 5.42 16.96 2.94
N LEU A 42 5.86 17.99 2.22
CA LEU A 42 5.00 18.83 1.39
C LEU A 42 4.37 18.06 0.23
N TYR A 43 5.09 17.13 -0.38
CA TYR A 43 4.54 16.28 -1.42
C TYR A 43 3.55 15.23 -0.88
N ALA A 44 3.85 14.61 0.26
CA ALA A 44 3.00 13.60 0.88
C ALA A 44 1.70 14.19 1.47
N LYS A 45 1.71 15.49 1.80
CA LYS A 45 0.54 16.32 2.07
C LYS A 45 -0.36 16.61 0.85
N GLY A 46 0.07 16.18 -0.34
CA GLY A 46 -0.70 16.29 -1.58
C GLY A 46 -0.51 17.61 -2.33
N LEU A 47 0.50 18.40 -1.99
CA LEU A 47 0.81 19.62 -2.71
C LEU A 47 1.49 19.31 -4.05
N SER A 48 1.10 20.04 -5.09
CA SER A 48 1.75 20.01 -6.39
C SER A 48 3.16 20.58 -6.30
N ASN A 49 4.03 20.18 -7.24
CA ASN A 49 5.41 20.70 -7.27
C ASN A 49 5.45 22.24 -7.32
N GLN A 50 4.46 22.92 -7.93
CA GLN A 50 4.37 24.38 -7.96
C GLN A 50 4.05 24.95 -6.56
N GLU A 51 3.03 24.42 -5.89
CA GLU A 51 2.67 24.86 -4.53
C GLU A 51 3.81 24.62 -3.51
N ILE A 52 4.59 23.56 -3.71
CA ILE A 52 5.77 23.28 -2.88
C ILE A 52 6.87 24.32 -3.13
N VAL A 53 7.07 24.78 -4.37
CA VAL A 53 8.00 25.88 -4.68
C VAL A 53 7.55 27.16 -3.97
N GLU A 54 6.27 27.52 -4.13
CA GLU A 54 5.69 28.72 -3.53
C GLU A 54 5.84 28.71 -2.00
N ILE A 55 5.48 27.61 -1.34
CA ILE A 55 5.61 27.49 0.12
C ILE A 55 7.07 27.48 0.57
N SER A 56 7.96 26.88 -0.21
CA SER A 56 9.38 26.88 0.11
C SER A 56 9.96 28.29 0.06
N LYS A 57 9.49 29.11 -0.90
CA LYS A 57 9.88 30.51 -1.01
C LYS A 57 9.23 31.37 0.06
N GLU A 58 7.93 31.24 0.30
CA GLU A 58 7.20 32.09 1.25
C GLU A 58 7.57 31.82 2.71
N ARG A 59 7.73 30.54 3.08
CA ARG A 59 7.86 30.13 4.48
C ARG A 59 9.31 29.97 4.93
N TYR A 60 10.18 29.57 4.01
CA TYR A 60 11.57 29.24 4.30
C TYR A 60 12.56 30.10 3.50
N ASN A 61 12.07 31.09 2.75
CA ASN A 61 12.85 31.96 1.85
C ASN A 61 13.81 31.19 0.93
N ALA A 62 13.44 29.97 0.56
CA ALA A 62 14.34 29.05 -0.11
C ALA A 62 13.95 28.85 -1.57
N ASP A 63 14.87 29.18 -2.48
CA ASP A 63 14.68 28.99 -3.91
C ASP A 63 14.87 27.51 -4.30
N VAL A 64 13.75 26.83 -4.53
CA VAL A 64 13.69 25.46 -5.04
C VAL A 64 13.02 25.41 -6.39
N SER A 65 13.53 24.55 -7.27
CA SER A 65 12.91 24.30 -8.56
C SER A 65 11.92 23.14 -8.47
N THR A 66 10.91 23.15 -9.34
CA THR A 66 10.01 22.00 -9.55
C THR A 66 10.77 20.73 -9.94
N SER A 67 11.89 20.87 -10.65
CA SER A 67 12.78 19.75 -11.04
C SER A 67 13.50 19.13 -9.85
N LEU A 68 13.88 19.92 -8.85
CA LEU A 68 14.43 19.41 -7.60
C LEU A 68 13.36 18.65 -6.83
N ILE A 69 12.16 19.20 -6.70
CA ILE A 69 11.06 18.57 -5.96
C ILE A 69 10.73 17.21 -6.58
N SER A 70 10.69 17.10 -7.91
CA SER A 70 10.54 15.82 -8.60
C SER A 70 11.65 14.85 -8.21
N ARG A 71 12.92 15.27 -8.27
CA ARG A 71 14.07 14.41 -7.96
C ARG A 71 14.04 13.89 -6.52
N VAL A 72 13.69 14.75 -5.57
CA VAL A 72 13.58 14.40 -4.15
C VAL A 72 12.41 13.43 -3.92
N THR A 73 11.24 13.69 -4.50
CA THR A 73 10.05 12.83 -4.33
C THR A 73 10.21 11.48 -5.04
N ASP A 74 10.89 11.44 -6.19
CA ASP A 74 11.23 10.22 -6.91
C ASP A 74 12.18 9.31 -6.10
N SER A 75 13.02 9.88 -5.22
CA SER A 75 13.88 9.11 -4.31
C SER A 75 13.09 8.28 -3.28
N VAL A 76 11.91 8.75 -2.86
CA VAL A 76 11.02 8.06 -1.92
C VAL A 76 10.16 7.02 -2.62
N LYS A 77 9.76 7.26 -3.87
CA LYS A 77 8.99 6.28 -4.68
C LYS A 77 9.71 4.93 -4.74
N LYS A 78 11.03 4.95 -4.92
CA LYS A 78 11.85 3.72 -4.91
C LYS A 78 11.69 2.94 -3.60
N ARG A 79 11.80 3.61 -2.45
CA ARG A 79 11.65 2.98 -1.12
C ARG A 79 10.24 2.44 -0.88
N VAL A 80 9.21 3.16 -1.32
CA VAL A 80 7.82 2.70 -1.23
C VAL A 80 7.61 1.46 -2.09
N LEU A 81 8.14 1.45 -3.32
CA LEU A 81 8.08 0.29 -4.20
C LEU A 81 8.84 -0.90 -3.60
N GLU A 82 10.03 -0.69 -3.04
CA GLU A 82 10.79 -1.73 -2.34
C GLU A 82 10.01 -2.30 -1.16
N TRP A 83 9.40 -1.44 -0.33
CA TRP A 83 8.59 -1.88 0.81
C TRP A 83 7.33 -2.65 0.37
N GLN A 84 6.65 -2.20 -0.68
CA GLN A 84 5.47 -2.87 -1.23
C GLN A 84 5.80 -4.24 -1.81
N ASN A 85 7.00 -4.40 -2.38
CA ASN A 85 7.45 -5.63 -3.02
C ASN A 85 8.37 -6.47 -2.14
N ARG A 86 8.50 -6.14 -0.84
CA ARG A 86 9.42 -6.86 0.05
C ARG A 86 8.98 -8.32 0.24
N PRO A 87 9.91 -9.28 0.17
CA PRO A 87 9.63 -10.68 0.44
C PRO A 87 9.19 -10.87 1.90
N LEU A 88 7.97 -11.36 2.13
CA LEU A 88 7.45 -11.64 3.47
C LEU A 88 8.07 -12.91 4.08
N ASP A 89 8.45 -13.86 3.23
CA ASP A 89 9.08 -15.14 3.56
C ASP A 89 10.44 -14.97 4.24
N ALA A 90 11.19 -13.91 3.94
CA ALA A 90 12.45 -13.61 4.63
C ALA A 90 12.28 -13.29 6.12
N VAL A 91 11.15 -12.69 6.51
CA VAL A 91 10.87 -12.27 7.89
C VAL A 91 9.91 -13.24 8.60
N TYR A 92 8.95 -13.79 7.85
CA TYR A 92 7.93 -14.69 8.33
C TYR A 92 7.88 -15.96 7.47
N PRO A 93 8.92 -16.81 7.51
CA PRO A 93 9.09 -17.95 6.60
C PRO A 93 7.97 -19.00 6.69
N GLN A 94 7.30 -19.05 7.84
CA GLN A 94 6.23 -20.00 8.10
C GLN A 94 4.82 -19.47 7.75
N THR A 95 4.70 -18.21 7.32
CA THR A 95 3.41 -17.59 6.99
C THR A 95 2.95 -18.03 5.61
N LYS A 96 1.72 -18.56 5.53
CA LYS A 96 1.07 -18.84 4.25
C LYS A 96 0.66 -17.52 3.59
N ILE A 97 1.33 -17.14 2.51
CA ILE A 97 1.08 -15.89 1.80
C ILE A 97 -0.17 -16.06 0.92
N GLN A 98 -1.17 -15.22 1.15
CA GLN A 98 -2.40 -15.16 0.36
C GLN A 98 -2.53 -13.79 -0.29
N LEU A 99 -2.80 -13.76 -1.60
CA LEU A 99 -3.21 -12.52 -2.26
C LEU A 99 -4.66 -12.19 -1.91
N CYS A 100 -4.91 -10.97 -1.41
CA CYS A 100 -6.25 -10.58 -1.01
C CYS A 100 -7.22 -10.62 -2.21
N ILE A 101 -8.10 -11.62 -2.21
CA ILE A 101 -9.04 -11.88 -3.31
C ILE A 101 -9.97 -10.71 -3.59
N VAL A 102 -10.37 -9.97 -2.55
CA VAL A 102 -11.18 -8.75 -2.68
C VAL A 102 -10.48 -7.69 -3.53
N HIS A 103 -9.21 -7.43 -3.26
CA HIS A 103 -8.41 -6.47 -4.03
C HIS A 103 -8.10 -7.01 -5.42
N PHE A 104 -7.81 -8.31 -5.53
CA PHE A 104 -7.46 -8.93 -6.80
C PHE A 104 -8.62 -8.94 -7.80
N VAL A 105 -9.84 -9.29 -7.35
CA VAL A 105 -11.07 -9.22 -8.15
C VAL A 105 -11.33 -7.78 -8.60
N ARG A 106 -11.20 -6.79 -7.69
CA ARG A 106 -11.38 -5.38 -8.08
C ARG A 106 -10.36 -4.92 -9.10
N ASN A 107 -9.10 -5.29 -8.92
CA ASN A 107 -8.06 -4.95 -9.87
C ASN A 107 -8.35 -5.57 -11.24
N SER A 108 -8.79 -6.83 -11.27
CA SER A 108 -9.21 -7.52 -12.49
C SER A 108 -10.34 -6.77 -13.21
N LEU A 109 -11.36 -6.35 -12.47
CA LEU A 109 -12.56 -5.70 -13.04
C LEU A 109 -12.30 -4.28 -13.59
N LYS A 110 -11.15 -3.65 -13.29
CA LYS A 110 -10.78 -2.36 -13.91
C LYS A 110 -10.59 -2.44 -15.42
N TYR A 111 -10.24 -3.63 -15.94
CA TYR A 111 -10.00 -3.87 -17.35
C TYR A 111 -11.25 -4.38 -18.09
N VAL A 112 -12.37 -4.54 -17.37
CA VAL A 112 -13.60 -5.15 -17.90
C VAL A 112 -14.59 -4.05 -18.25
N SER A 113 -15.16 -4.13 -19.47
CA SER A 113 -16.18 -3.18 -19.90
C SER A 113 -17.48 -3.33 -19.08
N TRP A 114 -18.24 -2.25 -18.94
CA TRP A 114 -19.50 -2.27 -18.18
C TRP A 114 -20.49 -3.36 -18.65
N LYS A 115 -20.56 -3.59 -19.98
CA LYS A 115 -21.45 -4.60 -20.59
C LYS A 115 -21.17 -6.00 -20.06
N ASP A 116 -19.91 -6.35 -19.87
CA ASP A 116 -19.50 -7.70 -19.43
C ASP A 116 -19.25 -7.78 -17.93
N TYR A 117 -19.20 -6.65 -17.22
CA TYR A 117 -18.85 -6.55 -15.81
C TYR A 117 -19.60 -7.57 -14.94
N LYS A 118 -20.92 -7.69 -15.13
CA LYS A 118 -21.75 -8.63 -14.37
C LYS A 118 -21.40 -10.09 -14.67
N ALA A 119 -21.19 -10.43 -15.94
CA ALA A 119 -20.89 -11.80 -16.37
C ALA A 119 -19.48 -12.22 -15.91
N VAL A 120 -18.47 -11.38 -16.12
CA VAL A 120 -17.10 -11.64 -15.65
C VAL A 120 -17.05 -11.74 -14.13
N THR A 121 -17.75 -10.87 -13.40
CA THR A 121 -17.83 -10.95 -11.93
C THR A 121 -18.42 -12.28 -11.46
N ALA A 122 -19.45 -12.79 -12.14
CA ALA A 122 -20.07 -14.07 -11.81
C ALA A 122 -19.10 -15.24 -12.06
N ASP A 123 -18.41 -15.25 -13.20
CA ASP A 123 -17.43 -16.30 -13.53
C ASP A 123 -16.24 -16.28 -12.57
N LEU A 124 -15.74 -15.08 -12.21
CA LEU A 124 -14.69 -14.93 -11.18
C LEU A 124 -15.16 -15.48 -9.83
N LYS A 125 -16.40 -15.18 -9.41
CA LYS A 125 -17.00 -15.75 -8.19
C LYS A 125 -17.04 -17.26 -8.22
N GLN A 126 -17.40 -17.88 -9.34
CA GLN A 126 -17.39 -19.33 -9.46
C GLN A 126 -15.98 -19.91 -9.24
N ALA A 127 -14.93 -19.23 -9.70
CA ALA A 127 -13.56 -19.66 -9.44
C ALA A 127 -13.22 -19.62 -7.94
N TYR A 128 -13.32 -18.46 -7.29
CA TYR A 128 -12.82 -18.33 -5.91
C TYR A 128 -13.79 -18.84 -4.81
N GLN A 129 -15.08 -19.05 -5.12
CA GLN A 129 -16.06 -19.60 -4.17
C GLN A 129 -16.29 -21.11 -4.35
N ALA A 130 -15.50 -21.78 -5.18
CA ALA A 130 -15.64 -23.21 -5.41
C ALA A 130 -15.44 -24.02 -4.10
N PRO A 131 -16.06 -25.21 -3.95
CA PRO A 131 -15.88 -26.04 -2.76
C PRO A 131 -14.44 -26.52 -2.57
N THR A 132 -13.74 -26.83 -3.66
CA THR A 132 -12.38 -27.37 -3.67
C THR A 132 -11.49 -26.62 -4.65
N GLU A 133 -10.18 -26.64 -4.44
CA GLU A 133 -9.21 -26.06 -5.37
C GLU A 133 -9.30 -26.69 -6.76
N ALA A 134 -9.51 -28.01 -6.84
CA ALA A 134 -9.66 -28.71 -8.12
C ALA A 134 -10.86 -28.18 -8.93
N GLN A 135 -12.00 -27.93 -8.26
CA GLN A 135 -13.15 -27.32 -8.92
C GLN A 135 -12.89 -25.85 -9.27
N ALA A 136 -12.21 -25.13 -8.40
CA ALA A 136 -11.79 -23.75 -8.64
C ALA A 136 -10.92 -23.62 -9.90
N ARG A 137 -9.99 -24.57 -10.08
CA ARG A 137 -9.12 -24.66 -11.26
C ARG A 137 -9.90 -24.93 -12.54
N LYS A 138 -10.86 -25.87 -12.50
CA LYS A 138 -11.76 -26.13 -13.63
C LYS A 138 -12.55 -24.87 -14.01
N ASN A 139 -13.08 -24.16 -13.01
CA ASN A 139 -13.82 -22.92 -13.24
C ASN A 139 -12.91 -21.82 -13.83
N LEU A 140 -11.65 -21.74 -13.40
CA LEU A 140 -10.67 -20.81 -13.99
C LEU A 140 -10.34 -21.16 -15.45
N THR A 141 -10.22 -22.45 -15.79
CA THR A 141 -10.05 -22.88 -17.18
C THR A 141 -11.24 -22.48 -18.05
N ALA A 142 -12.47 -22.67 -17.57
CA ALA A 142 -13.68 -22.25 -18.28
C ALA A 142 -13.74 -20.71 -18.45
N LEU A 143 -13.37 -19.97 -17.41
CA LEU A 143 -13.24 -18.50 -17.47
C LEU A 143 -12.22 -18.08 -18.53
N SER A 144 -11.07 -18.76 -18.57
CA SER A 144 -10.00 -18.50 -19.54
C SER A 144 -10.50 -18.73 -20.97
N GLN A 145 -11.12 -19.88 -21.25
CA GLN A 145 -11.68 -20.18 -22.56
C GLN A 145 -12.70 -19.12 -23.02
N LYS A 146 -13.52 -18.61 -22.08
CA LYS A 146 -14.58 -17.65 -22.39
C LYS A 146 -14.08 -16.22 -22.59
N TRP A 147 -13.06 -15.80 -21.83
CA TRP A 147 -12.68 -14.39 -21.72
C TRP A 147 -11.26 -14.06 -22.16
N GLN A 148 -10.40 -15.04 -22.46
CA GLN A 148 -9.00 -14.80 -22.79
C GLN A 148 -8.81 -13.92 -24.03
N GLU A 149 -9.66 -14.08 -25.05
CA GLU A 149 -9.56 -13.25 -26.27
C GLU A 149 -9.87 -11.78 -25.99
N LYS A 150 -10.85 -11.50 -25.12
CA LYS A 150 -11.32 -10.14 -24.84
C LYS A 150 -10.59 -9.46 -23.68
N TYR A 151 -10.24 -10.24 -22.66
CA TYR A 151 -9.65 -9.78 -21.41
C TYR A 151 -8.40 -10.61 -21.03
N PRO A 152 -7.36 -10.65 -21.89
CA PRO A 152 -6.18 -11.50 -21.68
C PRO A 152 -5.40 -11.13 -20.41
N LEU A 153 -5.41 -9.85 -20.00
CA LEU A 153 -4.76 -9.40 -18.76
C LEU A 153 -5.43 -9.96 -17.51
N VAL A 154 -6.75 -10.11 -17.52
CA VAL A 154 -7.50 -10.70 -16.40
C VAL A 154 -7.13 -12.17 -16.28
N VAL A 155 -7.24 -12.92 -17.38
CA VAL A 155 -6.92 -14.36 -17.40
C VAL A 155 -5.48 -14.62 -16.98
N ARG A 156 -4.52 -13.92 -17.61
CA ARG A 156 -3.09 -14.05 -17.31
C ARG A 156 -2.80 -13.75 -15.84
N GLY A 157 -3.35 -12.65 -15.31
CA GLY A 157 -3.15 -12.30 -13.91
C GLY A 157 -3.61 -13.41 -12.96
N TRP A 158 -4.77 -14.01 -13.21
CA TRP A 158 -5.28 -15.12 -12.38
C TRP A 158 -4.45 -16.39 -12.49
N GLU A 159 -3.94 -16.71 -13.68
CA GLU A 159 -3.06 -17.86 -13.90
C GLU A 159 -1.71 -17.68 -13.20
N GLU A 160 -1.03 -16.54 -13.41
CA GLU A 160 0.27 -16.24 -12.82
C GLU A 160 0.24 -16.17 -11.29
N ASN A 161 -0.88 -15.70 -10.73
CA ASN A 161 -1.03 -15.49 -9.29
C ASN A 161 -1.78 -16.64 -8.60
N TRP A 162 -2.11 -17.72 -9.32
CA TRP A 162 -2.99 -18.78 -8.82
C TRP A 162 -2.51 -19.39 -7.51
N ALA A 163 -1.20 -19.67 -7.36
CA ALA A 163 -0.66 -20.26 -6.15
C ALA A 163 -0.97 -19.43 -4.89
N ASN A 164 -0.76 -18.11 -4.97
CA ASN A 164 -1.06 -17.20 -3.86
C ASN A 164 -2.56 -16.92 -3.72
N ILE A 165 -3.36 -17.09 -4.77
CA ILE A 165 -4.83 -16.97 -4.70
C ILE A 165 -5.43 -18.21 -4.05
N ALA A 166 -4.95 -19.40 -4.42
CA ALA A 166 -5.49 -20.68 -4.00
C ALA A 166 -5.13 -21.06 -2.56
N THR A 167 -4.20 -20.33 -1.93
CA THR A 167 -3.74 -20.62 -0.56
C THR A 167 -4.90 -20.66 0.44
N PHE A 168 -5.96 -19.87 0.23
CA PHE A 168 -7.14 -19.92 1.12
C PHE A 168 -7.97 -21.21 0.99
N PHE A 169 -7.82 -22.02 -0.06
CA PHE A 169 -8.49 -23.33 -0.17
C PHE A 169 -7.99 -24.34 0.86
N GLY A 170 -6.83 -24.08 1.47
CA GLY A 170 -6.36 -24.83 2.64
C GLY A 170 -7.22 -24.61 3.90
N TYR A 171 -8.18 -23.69 3.88
CA TYR A 171 -9.08 -23.40 5.00
C TYR A 171 -10.51 -23.89 4.74
N PRO A 172 -11.26 -24.27 5.79
CA PRO A 172 -12.66 -24.68 5.67
C PRO A 172 -13.55 -23.52 5.17
N PRO A 173 -14.72 -23.82 4.58
CA PRO A 173 -15.64 -22.81 4.04
C PRO A 173 -15.96 -21.65 4.99
N ASP A 174 -16.12 -21.93 6.28
CA ASP A 174 -16.42 -20.92 7.31
C ASP A 174 -15.33 -19.85 7.44
N ILE A 175 -14.07 -20.26 7.31
CA ILE A 175 -12.92 -19.33 7.33
C ILE A 175 -12.78 -18.62 5.99
N ARG A 176 -12.96 -19.35 4.88
CA ARG A 176 -12.88 -18.79 3.53
C ARG A 176 -13.86 -17.62 3.33
N LYS A 177 -15.07 -17.73 3.87
CA LYS A 177 -16.07 -16.65 3.83
C LYS A 177 -15.58 -15.36 4.48
N ALA A 178 -14.84 -15.45 5.59
CA ALA A 178 -14.23 -14.29 6.24
C ALA A 178 -13.08 -13.69 5.41
N ILE A 179 -12.40 -14.50 4.59
CA ILE A 179 -11.31 -14.04 3.71
C ILE A 179 -11.83 -13.28 2.50
N TYR A 180 -12.85 -13.81 1.81
CA TYR A 180 -13.36 -13.20 0.57
C TYR A 180 -14.52 -12.21 0.75
N THR A 181 -15.00 -11.99 1.99
CA THR A 181 -16.01 -10.96 2.23
C THR A 181 -15.43 -9.56 2.01
N THR A 182 -16.13 -8.74 1.25
CA THR A 182 -15.73 -7.35 1.01
C THR A 182 -16.01 -6.46 2.22
N ASN A 183 -16.87 -6.89 3.15
CA ASN A 183 -17.42 -6.03 4.19
C ASN A 183 -16.36 -5.50 5.16
N ALA A 184 -15.41 -6.35 5.60
CA ALA A 184 -14.40 -5.95 6.57
C ALA A 184 -13.46 -4.86 6.00
N VAL A 185 -13.07 -5.00 4.75
CA VAL A 185 -12.16 -4.05 4.08
C VAL A 185 -12.91 -2.81 3.60
N GLU A 186 -14.12 -2.95 3.05
CA GLU A 186 -14.90 -1.80 2.59
C GLU A 186 -15.51 -0.97 3.69
N SER A 187 -15.90 -1.57 4.83
CA SER A 187 -16.41 -0.79 5.95
C SER A 187 -15.33 0.20 6.42
N LEU A 188 -14.08 -0.25 6.53
CA LEU A 188 -12.96 0.60 6.90
C LEU A 188 -12.62 1.61 5.79
N ASN A 189 -12.43 1.15 4.55
CA ASN A 189 -12.10 2.03 3.44
C ASN A 189 -13.16 3.10 3.20
N SER A 190 -14.45 2.79 3.35
CA SER A 190 -15.53 3.77 3.20
C SER A 190 -15.49 4.85 4.29
N VAL A 191 -15.14 4.49 5.53
CA VAL A 191 -14.93 5.45 6.62
C VAL A 191 -13.73 6.35 6.32
N ILE A 192 -12.58 5.75 5.95
CA ILE A 192 -11.37 6.50 5.60
C ILE A 192 -11.65 7.47 4.45
N ARG A 193 -12.25 6.99 3.34
CA ARG A 193 -12.62 7.84 2.18
C ARG A 193 -13.57 8.96 2.58
N ARG A 194 -14.56 8.71 3.45
CA ARG A 194 -15.51 9.74 3.91
C ARG A 194 -14.80 10.83 4.71
N VAL A 195 -13.87 10.45 5.58
CA VAL A 195 -13.14 11.40 6.43
C VAL A 195 -12.14 12.20 5.58
N ILE A 196 -11.45 11.55 4.65
CA ILE A 196 -10.53 12.21 3.71
C ILE A 196 -11.29 13.14 2.76
N LYS A 197 -12.44 12.74 2.21
CA LYS A 197 -13.23 13.60 1.30
C LYS A 197 -13.72 14.90 1.94
N LYS A 198 -13.83 14.96 3.28
CA LYS A 198 -14.17 16.20 3.99
C LYS A 198 -12.97 17.15 4.14
N ARG A 199 -11.75 16.65 3.96
CA ARG A 199 -10.49 17.39 4.04
C ARG A 199 -9.74 17.19 2.72
N ASN A 200 -10.09 18.01 1.74
CA ASN A 200 -9.54 17.91 0.38
C ASN A 200 -8.01 18.06 0.33
N VAL A 201 -7.42 18.75 1.30
CA VAL A 201 -5.96 18.94 1.44
C VAL A 201 -5.58 18.76 2.90
N PHE A 202 -4.43 18.13 3.15
CA PHE A 202 -3.87 17.93 4.49
C PHE A 202 -2.56 18.70 4.62
N PRO A 203 -2.39 19.53 5.67
CA PRO A 203 -1.20 20.37 5.82
C PRO A 203 0.02 19.66 6.41
N THR A 204 -0.10 18.41 6.89
CA THR A 204 1.02 17.52 7.24
C THR A 204 0.69 16.03 7.05
N ASP A 205 1.69 15.18 6.78
CA ASP A 205 1.54 13.71 6.89
C ASP A 205 0.98 13.34 8.26
N ASP A 206 1.50 13.97 9.33
CA ASP A 206 0.98 13.84 10.69
C ASP A 206 -0.52 14.16 10.78
N SER A 207 -1.01 15.15 10.04
CA SER A 207 -2.43 15.49 10.02
C SER A 207 -3.26 14.41 9.31
N VAL A 208 -2.72 13.79 8.26
CA VAL A 208 -3.33 12.62 7.60
C VAL A 208 -3.36 11.45 8.57
N PHE A 209 -2.21 11.13 9.18
CA PHE A 209 -2.08 10.04 10.16
C PHE A 209 -3.02 10.23 11.34
N LYS A 210 -3.07 11.42 11.95
CA LYS A 210 -4.00 11.73 13.05
C LYS A 210 -5.44 11.52 12.63
N VAL A 211 -5.83 11.99 11.44
CA VAL A 211 -7.20 11.88 10.95
C VAL A 211 -7.59 10.45 10.62
N ILE A 212 -6.71 9.68 9.97
CA ILE A 212 -6.92 8.25 9.71
C ILE A 212 -6.97 7.48 11.03
N TRP A 213 -6.05 7.73 11.94
CA TRP A 213 -6.00 7.06 13.25
C TRP A 213 -7.25 7.36 14.08
N LEU A 214 -7.69 8.62 14.15
CA LEU A 214 -8.94 8.98 14.83
C LEU A 214 -10.14 8.28 14.19
N ALA A 215 -10.21 8.24 12.86
CA ALA A 215 -11.27 7.54 12.14
C ALA A 215 -11.27 6.02 12.43
N MET A 216 -10.09 5.41 12.47
CA MET A 216 -9.88 4.01 12.83
C MET A 216 -10.31 3.73 14.27
N LYS A 217 -9.90 4.57 15.21
CA LYS A 217 -10.26 4.46 16.63
C LYS A 217 -11.77 4.62 16.85
N GLU A 218 -12.43 5.52 16.13
CA GLU A 218 -13.88 5.69 16.25
C GLU A 218 -14.66 4.53 15.61
N VAL A 219 -14.22 3.99 14.48
CA VAL A 219 -14.89 2.84 13.86
C VAL A 219 -14.65 1.55 14.65
N SER A 220 -13.47 1.37 15.26
CA SER A 220 -13.15 0.17 16.03
C SER A 220 -14.02 0.00 17.28
N LYS A 221 -14.53 1.10 17.87
CA LYS A 221 -15.52 1.05 18.96
C LYS A 221 -16.79 0.29 18.58
N LYS A 222 -17.12 0.21 17.29
CA LYS A 222 -18.30 -0.50 16.78
C LYS A 222 -18.02 -1.98 16.51
N TRP A 223 -16.76 -2.42 16.55
CA TRP A 223 -16.36 -3.80 16.29
C TRP A 223 -16.48 -4.67 17.55
N MET A 224 -17.71 -4.73 18.08
CA MET A 224 -18.00 -5.47 19.31
C MET A 224 -18.38 -6.93 19.04
N LEU A 225 -18.84 -7.23 17.82
CA LEU A 225 -19.31 -8.57 17.46
C LEU A 225 -18.14 -9.44 17.00
N PRO A 226 -18.01 -10.68 17.54
CA PRO A 226 -17.01 -11.62 17.05
C PRO A 226 -17.31 -12.05 15.62
N ILE A 227 -16.28 -12.51 14.92
CA ILE A 227 -16.43 -13.09 13.59
C ILE A 227 -17.38 -14.31 13.68
N GLN A 228 -18.31 -14.42 12.73
CA GLN A 228 -19.20 -15.58 12.65
C GLN A 228 -18.37 -16.87 12.56
N ASN A 229 -18.79 -17.91 13.27
CA ASN A 229 -18.11 -19.21 13.31
C ASN A 229 -16.66 -19.15 13.83
N TRP A 230 -16.25 -18.10 14.57
CA TRP A 230 -14.89 -17.96 15.09
C TRP A 230 -14.42 -19.14 15.94
N LYS A 231 -15.28 -19.73 16.78
CA LYS A 231 -14.91 -20.90 17.59
C LYS A 231 -14.55 -22.12 16.72
N GLN A 232 -15.30 -22.36 15.64
CA GLN A 232 -15.01 -23.45 14.70
C GLN A 232 -13.72 -23.18 13.93
N ALA A 233 -13.52 -21.92 13.51
CA ALA A 233 -12.28 -21.48 12.88
C ALA A 233 -11.06 -21.67 13.81
N MET A 234 -11.18 -21.29 15.08
CA MET A 234 -10.12 -21.43 16.08
C MET A 234 -9.76 -22.91 16.29
N ASN A 235 -10.74 -23.80 16.44
CA ASN A 235 -10.49 -25.23 16.53
C ASN A 235 -9.68 -25.76 15.33
N ARG A 236 -10.00 -25.27 14.12
CA ARG A 236 -9.23 -25.64 12.93
C ARG A 236 -7.82 -25.07 12.96
N PHE A 237 -7.64 -23.82 13.37
CA PHE A 237 -6.31 -23.22 13.50
C PHE A 237 -5.45 -23.93 14.55
N MET A 238 -6.04 -24.42 15.65
CA MET A 238 -5.34 -25.23 16.64
C MET A 238 -4.87 -26.58 16.07
N ILE A 239 -5.63 -27.17 15.15
CA ILE A 239 -5.23 -28.41 14.46
C ILE A 239 -4.11 -28.13 13.45
N ASP A 240 -4.24 -27.06 12.67
CA ASP A 240 -3.32 -26.75 11.56
C ASP A 240 -2.02 -26.05 12.02
N PHE A 241 -2.05 -25.34 13.14
CA PHE A 241 -0.98 -24.44 13.62
C PHE A 241 -0.82 -24.47 15.15
N GLY A 242 -1.15 -25.59 15.81
CA GLY A 242 -1.17 -25.70 17.27
C GLY A 242 0.16 -25.35 17.95
N ASP A 243 1.29 -25.63 17.28
CA ASP A 243 2.64 -25.27 17.69
C ASP A 243 2.86 -23.75 17.84
N ARG A 244 2.02 -22.93 17.19
CA ARG A 244 2.11 -21.46 17.16
C ARG A 244 1.10 -20.77 18.09
N LEU A 245 0.15 -21.52 18.65
CA LEU A 245 -0.97 -20.99 19.42
C LEU A 245 -0.93 -21.42 20.90
N ASN A 246 0.24 -21.79 21.41
CA ASN A 246 0.40 -22.32 22.77
C ASN A 246 -0.07 -21.35 23.88
N ASP A 247 0.00 -20.03 23.64
CA ASP A 247 -0.45 -18.99 24.59
C ASP A 247 -1.99 -18.79 24.60
N HIS A 248 -2.72 -19.50 23.73
CA HIS A 248 -4.18 -19.43 23.61
C HIS A 248 -4.88 -20.73 24.05
N ARG A 249 -4.17 -21.61 24.75
CA ARG A 249 -4.74 -22.78 25.44
C ARG A 249 -5.52 -22.40 26.69
#